data_AF-A0A8S9QSH4-F1
#
_entry.id   AF-A0A8S9QSH4-F1
#
_cell.length_a   1.000
_cell.length_b   1.000
_cell.length_c   1.000
_cell.angle_alpha   90.00
_cell.angle_beta   90.00
_cell.angle_gamma   90.00
#
_symmetry.space_group_name_H-M   'P 1'
#
loop_
_entity.id
_entity.type
_entity.pdbx_description
1 polymer ?
#
loop_
_entity_poly.entity_id
_entity_poly.type
_entity_poly.pdbx_seq_one_letter_code
_entity_poly.pdbx_strand_id
1 'polypeptide(L)'
;MESTKGKTEVDDTEETLMILQEWSHTKPDAVEKIFSGDADVAELFSEPIKKQLTMSDVENGQCRLMLGKQQVQKKMLPLLEHSEIPQGKTEGLDVSVYGPNGEVQTMKFKMWGEDTPVLTSGWKDFVDKYDLEKHRDFLTIWMFRHRVTRGICFAIDSTSFSVTGPLSSRISKSVFPNPN
;
A
#
# COMPACT_ATOMS: atom_id res chain seq x y z
N MET A 1 7.16 -36.40 8.30
CA MET A 1 5.98 -35.57 8.00
C MET A 1 6.37 -34.67 6.85
N GLU A 2 5.96 -35.06 5.66
CA GLU A 2 6.31 -34.41 4.41
C GLU A 2 5.41 -33.18 4.27
N SER A 3 5.99 -31.99 4.42
CA SER A 3 5.26 -30.73 4.25
C SER A 3 4.97 -30.54 2.77
N THR A 4 3.74 -30.86 2.37
CA THR A 4 3.23 -30.60 1.02
C THR A 4 3.13 -29.09 0.86
N LYS A 5 4.21 -28.46 0.39
CA LYS A 5 4.23 -27.06 -0.03
C LYS A 5 3.34 -26.99 -1.28
N GLY A 6 2.04 -26.76 -1.08
CA GLY A 6 1.11 -26.53 -2.17
C GLY A 6 1.68 -25.46 -3.07
N LYS A 7 1.87 -25.76 -4.37
CA LYS A 7 2.21 -24.74 -5.35
C LYS A 7 1.09 -23.70 -5.28
N THR A 8 1.40 -22.48 -4.83
CA THR A 8 0.47 -21.37 -4.99
C THR A 8 0.25 -21.21 -6.49
N GLU A 9 -0.95 -21.48 -6.95
CA GLU A 9 -1.30 -21.37 -8.35
C GLU A 9 -1.22 -19.89 -8.75
N VAL A 10 -0.47 -19.61 -9.81
CA VAL A 10 -0.30 -18.25 -10.33
C VAL A 10 -1.55 -17.92 -11.11
N ASP A 11 -2.20 -16.79 -10.82
CA ASP A 11 -3.36 -16.35 -11.59
C ASP A 11 -2.90 -15.71 -12.90
N ASP A 12 -3.34 -16.27 -14.03
CA ASP A 12 -3.08 -15.77 -15.38
C ASP A 12 -4.37 -15.70 -16.23
N THR A 13 -5.55 -15.60 -15.60
CA THR A 13 -6.81 -15.58 -16.34
C THR A 13 -7.06 -14.24 -17.04
N GLU A 14 -7.77 -14.28 -18.17
CA GLU A 14 -8.20 -13.04 -18.88
C GLU A 14 -9.19 -12.22 -18.06
N GLU A 15 -10.05 -12.88 -17.28
CA GLU A 15 -10.98 -12.21 -16.38
C GLU A 15 -10.24 -11.37 -15.32
N THR A 16 -9.25 -11.96 -14.64
CA THR A 16 -8.39 -11.24 -13.70
C THR A 16 -7.65 -10.10 -14.39
N LEU A 17 -7.12 -10.31 -15.61
CA LEU A 17 -6.44 -9.25 -16.36
C LEU A 17 -7.37 -8.06 -16.63
N MET A 18 -8.57 -8.30 -17.16
CA MET A 18 -9.52 -7.24 -17.49
C MET A 18 -9.95 -6.44 -16.26
N ILE A 19 -10.35 -7.15 -15.19
CA ILE A 19 -10.81 -6.52 -13.95
C ILE A 19 -9.70 -5.68 -13.31
N LEU A 20 -8.47 -6.21 -13.26
CA LEU A 20 -7.35 -5.49 -12.65
C LEU A 20 -6.84 -4.34 -13.52
N GLN A 21 -6.97 -4.42 -14.85
CA GLN A 21 -6.69 -3.28 -15.74
C GLN A 21 -7.72 -2.16 -15.55
N GLU A 22 -9.00 -2.49 -15.43
CA GLU A 22 -10.02 -1.51 -15.12
C GLU A 22 -9.72 -0.84 -13.77
N TRP A 23 -9.51 -1.66 -12.73
CA TRP A 23 -9.13 -1.18 -11.41
C TRP A 23 -7.87 -0.33 -11.47
N SER A 24 -6.80 -0.71 -12.18
CA SER A 24 -5.55 0.05 -12.22
C SER A 24 -5.70 1.42 -12.89
N HIS A 25 -6.56 1.53 -13.91
CA HIS A 25 -6.85 2.78 -14.59
C HIS A 25 -7.79 3.72 -13.82
N THR A 26 -8.58 3.19 -12.87
CA THR A 26 -9.40 4.06 -12.01
C THR A 26 -8.51 5.04 -11.22
N LYS A 27 -8.97 6.28 -11.10
CA LYS A 27 -8.35 7.31 -10.25
C LYS A 27 -9.30 7.65 -9.12
N PRO A 28 -9.41 6.78 -8.09
CA PRO A 28 -10.27 7.08 -6.95
C PRO A 28 -9.79 8.35 -6.25
N ASP A 29 -10.76 9.13 -5.76
CA ASP A 29 -10.50 10.29 -4.90
C ASP A 29 -10.44 9.82 -3.45
N ALA A 30 -9.32 10.10 -2.77
CA ALA A 30 -9.14 9.76 -1.37
C ALA A 30 -10.15 10.50 -0.47
N VAL A 31 -10.54 11.74 -0.83
CA VAL A 31 -11.49 12.55 -0.05
C VAL A 31 -12.85 11.87 0.00
N GLU A 32 -13.36 11.44 -1.14
CA GLU A 32 -14.63 10.72 -1.23
C GLU A 32 -14.54 9.32 -0.60
N LYS A 33 -13.44 8.60 -0.86
CA LYS A 33 -13.32 7.19 -0.45
C LYS A 33 -13.08 6.99 1.03
N ILE A 34 -12.25 7.83 1.65
CA ILE A 34 -11.73 7.62 3.01
C ILE A 34 -12.27 8.70 3.96
N PHE A 35 -12.40 9.94 3.47
CA PHE A 35 -12.75 11.09 4.31
C PHE A 35 -14.22 11.50 4.18
N SER A 36 -15.06 10.71 3.50
CA SER A 36 -16.50 10.96 3.33
C SER A 36 -16.83 12.39 2.83
N GLY A 37 -15.97 12.94 1.96
CA GLY A 37 -16.12 14.30 1.42
C GLY A 37 -15.44 15.41 2.23
N ASP A 38 -14.81 15.10 3.37
CA ASP A 38 -14.05 16.08 4.14
C ASP A 38 -12.71 16.42 3.47
N ALA A 39 -12.74 17.48 2.65
CA ALA A 39 -11.58 18.00 1.93
C ALA A 39 -10.62 18.80 2.82
N ASP A 40 -10.97 19.11 4.08
CA ASP A 40 -10.13 19.94 4.95
C ASP A 40 -8.98 19.15 5.60
N VAL A 41 -8.95 17.82 5.43
CA VAL A 41 -7.89 16.96 5.97
C VAL A 41 -6.52 17.23 5.32
N ALA A 42 -6.50 17.56 4.03
CA ALA A 42 -5.25 17.77 3.26
C ALA A 42 -5.37 18.91 2.24
N GLU A 43 -4.26 19.57 1.94
CA GLU A 43 -4.18 20.51 0.80
C GLU A 43 -3.99 19.78 -0.53
N LEU A 44 -3.25 18.67 -0.50
CA LEU A 44 -2.90 17.87 -1.67
C LEU A 44 -2.61 16.42 -1.27
N PHE A 45 -3.08 15.48 -2.09
CA PHE A 45 -2.69 14.08 -2.05
C PHE A 45 -1.69 13.77 -3.17
N SER A 46 -0.78 12.82 -2.92
CA SER A 46 0.04 12.24 -3.98
C SER A 46 -0.83 11.56 -5.04
N GLU A 47 -0.27 11.33 -6.23
CA GLU A 47 -0.82 10.26 -7.06
C GLU A 47 -0.77 8.94 -6.26
N PRO A 48 -1.83 8.12 -6.30
CA PRO A 48 -1.83 6.88 -5.56
C PRO A 48 -0.83 5.88 -6.15
N ILE A 49 -0.32 5.02 -5.28
CA ILE A 49 0.33 3.78 -5.66
C ILE A 49 -0.63 2.62 -5.47
N LYS A 50 -0.48 1.61 -6.32
CA LYS A 50 -1.33 0.41 -6.32
C LYS A 50 -0.47 -0.82 -6.10
N LYS A 51 -0.95 -1.74 -5.26
CA LYS A 51 -0.19 -2.93 -4.87
C LYS A 51 -1.12 -4.11 -4.55
N GLN A 52 -0.78 -5.30 -5.03
CA GLN A 52 -1.33 -6.56 -4.50
C GLN A 52 -0.60 -6.94 -3.20
N LEU A 53 -1.34 -7.32 -2.15
CA LEU A 53 -0.73 -7.84 -0.93
C LEU A 53 -0.06 -9.19 -1.16
N THR A 54 1.09 -9.39 -0.52
CA THR A 54 1.86 -10.64 -0.58
C THR A 54 1.94 -11.29 0.80
N MET A 55 2.43 -12.52 0.88
CA MET A 55 2.66 -13.23 2.16
C MET A 55 3.46 -12.39 3.16
N SER A 56 4.55 -11.74 2.73
CA SER A 56 5.40 -10.93 3.60
C SER A 56 4.71 -9.69 4.16
N ASP A 57 3.65 -9.21 3.48
CA ASP A 57 2.90 -8.06 3.96
C ASP A 57 1.96 -8.45 5.10
N VAL A 58 1.34 -9.64 5.07
CA VAL A 58 0.30 -10.02 6.06
C VAL A 58 0.76 -11.02 7.12
N GLU A 59 1.69 -11.93 6.81
CA GLU A 59 2.03 -13.02 7.73
C GLU A 59 2.89 -12.57 8.92
N ASN A 60 2.55 -13.11 10.10
CA ASN A 60 3.08 -12.74 11.43
C ASN A 60 4.61 -12.65 11.55
N GLY A 61 5.38 -13.38 10.72
CA GLY A 61 6.84 -13.37 10.80
C GLY A 61 7.51 -12.09 10.28
N GLN A 62 6.84 -11.36 9.37
CA GLN A 62 7.39 -10.13 8.78
C GLN A 62 6.42 -8.94 8.86
N CYS A 63 5.12 -9.20 8.65
CA CYS A 63 3.97 -8.30 8.74
C CYS A 63 4.34 -6.80 8.62
N ARG A 64 4.86 -6.43 7.44
CA ARG A 64 5.23 -5.05 7.09
C ARG A 64 4.83 -4.80 5.66
N LEU A 65 4.18 -3.69 5.41
CA LEU A 65 3.79 -3.34 4.05
C LEU A 65 5.00 -2.82 3.29
N MET A 66 5.49 -3.60 2.32
CA MET A 66 6.50 -3.13 1.38
C MET A 66 5.85 -2.27 0.30
N LEU A 67 6.36 -1.07 0.06
CA LEU A 67 5.85 -0.19 -0.98
C LEU A 67 6.72 -0.28 -2.23
N GLY A 68 6.13 -0.02 -3.40
CA GLY A 68 6.86 -0.01 -4.67
C GLY A 68 7.88 1.12 -4.68
N LYS A 69 9.17 0.80 -4.67
CA LYS A 69 10.29 1.74 -4.52
C LYS A 69 10.22 2.85 -5.56
N GLN A 70 10.12 2.49 -6.84
CA GLN A 70 10.08 3.46 -7.93
C GLN A 70 8.83 4.33 -7.87
N GLN A 71 7.69 3.76 -7.47
CA GLN A 71 6.44 4.50 -7.33
C GLN A 71 6.50 5.49 -6.17
N VAL A 72 7.02 5.09 -5.00
CA VAL A 72 7.23 5.98 -3.85
C VAL A 72 8.20 7.11 -4.21
N GLN A 73 9.32 6.79 -4.85
CA GLN A 73 10.29 7.79 -5.31
C GLN A 73 9.67 8.83 -6.22
N LYS A 74 8.87 8.40 -7.19
CA LYS A 74 8.25 9.30 -8.16
C LYS A 74 7.08 10.09 -7.59
N LYS A 75 6.19 9.46 -6.82
CA LYS A 75 4.86 10.00 -6.48
C LYS A 75 4.78 10.55 -5.07
N MET A 76 5.52 9.98 -4.13
CA MET A 76 5.37 10.29 -2.70
C MET A 76 6.53 11.13 -2.18
N LEU A 77 7.78 10.80 -2.49
CA LEU A 77 8.93 11.58 -1.99
C LEU A 77 8.87 13.10 -2.26
N PRO A 78 8.28 13.60 -3.38
CA PRO A 78 8.13 15.05 -3.58
C PRO A 78 7.30 15.78 -2.52
N LEU A 79 6.50 15.08 -1.72
CA LEU A 79 5.72 15.66 -0.61
C LEU A 79 6.50 15.71 0.72
N LEU A 80 7.62 14.99 0.82
CA LEU A 80 8.46 14.97 2.00
C LEU A 80 9.43 16.16 1.98
N GLU A 81 9.62 16.76 3.15
CA GLU A 81 10.76 17.62 3.40
C GLU A 81 12.04 16.79 3.48
N HIS A 82 13.19 17.40 3.20
CA HIS A 82 14.48 16.69 3.20
C HIS A 82 14.80 16.01 4.55
N SER A 83 14.37 16.62 5.66
CA SER A 83 14.49 16.10 7.03
C SER A 83 13.62 14.85 7.30
N GLU A 84 12.52 14.71 6.58
CA GLU A 84 11.52 13.65 6.69
C GLU A 84 11.86 12.44 5.83
N ILE A 85 12.79 12.56 4.88
CA ILE A 85 13.24 11.42 4.07
C ILE A 85 13.98 10.43 4.99
N PRO A 86 13.54 9.16 5.09
CA PRO A 86 14.13 8.19 6.04
C PRO A 86 15.51 7.63 5.61
N GLN A 87 16.41 8.45 5.06
CA GLN A 87 17.72 8.01 4.58
C GLN A 87 18.58 7.46 5.73
N GLY A 88 18.83 6.15 5.73
CA GLY A 88 19.74 5.49 6.69
C GLY A 88 19.30 5.53 8.16
N LYS A 89 18.09 6.04 8.47
CA LYS A 89 17.56 6.10 9.84
C LYS A 89 16.87 4.79 10.19
N THR A 90 17.43 4.04 11.13
CA THR A 90 16.84 2.80 11.66
C THR A 90 15.47 3.04 12.31
N GLU A 91 15.26 4.24 12.87
CA GLU A 91 14.06 4.62 13.63
C GLU A 91 12.83 4.90 12.76
N GLY A 92 13.01 5.32 11.51
CA GLY A 92 11.91 5.74 10.63
C GLY A 92 11.25 7.07 11.01
N LEU A 93 10.17 7.41 10.31
CA LEU A 93 9.29 8.56 10.55
C LEU A 93 7.95 8.07 11.10
N ASP A 94 7.48 8.63 12.21
CA ASP A 94 6.13 8.37 12.69
C ASP A 94 5.11 9.07 11.79
N VAL A 95 4.13 8.31 11.32
CA VAL A 95 3.11 8.77 10.37
C VAL A 95 1.74 8.34 10.84
N SER A 96 0.73 9.13 10.49
CA SER A 96 -0.68 8.76 10.69
C SER A 96 -1.19 8.04 9.45
N VAL A 97 -1.83 6.90 9.62
CA VAL A 97 -2.38 6.08 8.53
C VAL A 97 -3.88 5.97 8.71
N TYR A 98 -4.62 6.48 7.74
CA TYR A 98 -6.07 6.44 7.64
C TYR A 98 -6.49 5.20 6.86
N GLY A 99 -7.36 4.38 7.43
CA GLY A 99 -7.93 3.23 6.74
C GLY A 99 -9.22 3.55 5.99
N PRO A 100 -9.88 2.55 5.36
CA PRO A 100 -11.04 2.77 4.47
C PRO A 100 -12.23 3.50 5.11
N ASN A 101 -12.36 3.44 6.45
CA ASN A 101 -13.44 4.10 7.17
C ASN A 101 -13.03 5.46 7.80
N GLY A 102 -11.86 6.00 7.41
CA GLY A 102 -11.33 7.23 7.95
C GLY A 102 -10.70 7.09 9.34
N GLU A 103 -10.70 5.90 9.95
CA GLU A 103 -10.04 5.71 11.24
C GLU A 103 -8.52 5.76 11.10
N VAL A 104 -7.90 6.49 12.03
CA VAL A 104 -6.46 6.77 12.01
C VAL A 104 -5.71 5.89 13.01
N GLN A 105 -4.52 5.45 12.61
CA GLN A 105 -3.58 4.77 13.48
C GLN A 105 -2.13 5.20 13.19
N THR A 106 -1.28 5.15 14.21
CA THR A 106 0.13 5.49 14.06
C THR A 106 0.92 4.31 13.47
N MET A 107 1.79 4.59 12.52
CA MET A 107 2.75 3.64 11.95
C MET A 107 4.12 4.29 11.80
N LYS A 108 5.13 3.49 11.47
CA LYS A 108 6.45 3.96 11.07
C LYS A 108 6.66 3.80 9.58
N PHE A 109 6.98 4.89 8.89
CA PHE A 109 7.47 4.90 7.52
C PHE A 109 8.99 4.92 7.50
N LYS A 110 9.65 3.94 6.87
CA LYS A 110 11.11 3.88 6.80
C LYS A 110 11.64 3.21 5.55
N MET A 111 12.93 3.39 5.29
CA MET A 111 13.66 2.60 4.31
C MET A 111 14.23 1.33 4.99
N TRP A 112 13.93 0.16 4.44
CA TRP A 112 14.44 -1.13 4.91
C TRP A 112 15.47 -1.69 3.92
N GLY A 113 16.54 -2.29 4.45
CA GLY A 113 17.68 -2.73 3.64
C GLY A 113 18.39 -1.52 3.03
N GLU A 114 18.67 -1.59 1.73
CA GLU A 114 19.33 -0.48 1.01
C GLU A 114 18.38 0.71 0.81
N ASP A 115 17.12 0.47 0.40
CA ASP A 115 16.16 1.55 0.11
C ASP A 115 14.71 1.09 -0.15
N THR A 116 14.27 -0.04 0.41
CA THR A 116 12.87 -0.48 0.23
C THR A 116 11.95 0.30 1.17
N PRO A 117 11.02 1.15 0.68
CA PRO A 117 10.11 1.87 1.55
C PRO A 117 9.09 0.91 2.18
N VAL A 118 8.90 1.01 3.50
CA VAL A 118 7.96 0.16 4.25
C VAL A 118 7.12 0.95 5.24
N LEU A 119 5.89 0.49 5.49
CA LEU A 119 5.11 0.83 6.68
C LEU A 119 5.18 -0.31 7.69
N THR A 120 5.43 0.02 8.96
CA THR A 120 5.63 -0.96 10.05
C THR A 120 5.10 -0.43 11.39
N SER A 121 5.29 -1.20 12.48
CA SER A 121 4.98 -0.87 13.88
C SER A 121 3.49 -0.70 14.26
N GLY A 122 2.59 -0.50 13.29
CA GLY A 122 1.13 -0.64 13.45
C GLY A 122 0.47 -1.40 12.30
N TRP A 123 1.25 -1.86 11.32
CA TRP A 123 0.74 -2.51 10.13
C TRP A 123 0.00 -3.83 10.43
N LYS A 124 0.49 -4.62 11.39
CA LYS A 124 -0.19 -5.85 11.79
C LYS A 124 -1.61 -5.59 12.29
N ASP A 125 -1.76 -4.61 13.19
CA ASP A 125 -3.08 -4.26 13.71
C ASP A 125 -3.99 -3.72 12.60
N PHE A 126 -3.43 -3.06 11.58
CA PHE A 126 -4.18 -2.64 10.39
C PHE A 126 -4.67 -3.85 9.57
N VAL A 127 -3.81 -4.85 9.36
CA VAL A 127 -4.17 -6.11 8.69
C VAL A 127 -5.28 -6.81 9.44
N ASP A 128 -5.14 -6.97 10.76
CA ASP A 128 -6.13 -7.66 11.60
C ASP A 128 -7.47 -6.88 11.65
N LYS A 129 -7.41 -5.55 11.64
CA LYS A 129 -8.61 -4.70 11.72
C LYS A 129 -9.45 -4.69 10.45
N TYR A 130 -8.81 -4.75 9.28
CA TYR A 130 -9.48 -4.71 7.97
C TYR A 130 -9.50 -6.08 7.28
N ASP A 131 -9.22 -7.16 8.03
CA ASP A 131 -9.22 -8.55 7.56
C ASP A 131 -8.42 -8.74 6.26
N LEU A 132 -7.24 -8.11 6.17
CA LEU A 132 -6.48 -8.09 4.92
C LEU A 132 -5.82 -9.43 4.61
N GLU A 133 -6.07 -9.93 3.41
CA GLU A 133 -5.60 -11.21 2.91
C GLU A 133 -4.55 -11.05 1.79
N LYS A 134 -3.49 -11.87 1.85
CA LYS A 134 -2.52 -11.97 0.75
C LYS A 134 -3.20 -12.36 -0.56
N HIS A 135 -2.68 -11.85 -1.67
CA HIS A 135 -3.08 -12.14 -3.05
C HIS A 135 -4.48 -11.66 -3.44
N ARG A 136 -5.44 -11.75 -2.52
CA ARG A 136 -6.82 -11.35 -2.71
C ARG A 136 -7.00 -9.83 -2.66
N ASP A 137 -6.31 -9.19 -1.72
CA ASP A 137 -6.48 -7.76 -1.48
C ASP A 137 -5.45 -6.90 -2.20
N PHE A 138 -5.98 -5.84 -2.78
CA PHE A 138 -5.26 -4.84 -3.54
C PHE A 138 -5.43 -3.49 -2.89
N LEU A 139 -4.32 -2.85 -2.58
CA LEU A 139 -4.30 -1.56 -1.91
C LEU A 139 -4.19 -0.43 -2.92
N THR A 140 -4.94 0.63 -2.66
CA THR A 140 -4.68 1.97 -3.21
C THR A 140 -4.19 2.85 -2.07
N ILE A 141 -2.99 3.42 -2.23
CA ILE A 141 -2.28 4.10 -1.15
C ILE A 141 -1.91 5.50 -1.61
N TRP A 142 -2.33 6.49 -0.84
CA TRP A 142 -1.95 7.88 -1.00
C TRP A 142 -1.04 8.32 0.14
N MET A 143 -0.21 9.32 -0.13
CA MET A 143 0.50 10.07 0.89
C MET A 143 0.06 11.53 0.80
N PHE A 144 -0.04 12.20 1.95
CA PHE A 144 -0.43 13.60 2.00
C PHE A 144 0.16 14.28 3.23
N ARG A 145 0.14 15.61 3.23
CA ARG A 145 0.46 16.42 4.40
C ARG A 145 -0.82 16.88 5.05
N HIS A 146 -1.01 16.53 6.32
CA HIS A 146 -2.20 16.93 7.07
C HIS A 146 -2.25 18.45 7.18
N ARG A 147 -3.42 19.06 6.92
CA ARG A 147 -3.56 20.52 6.87
C ARG A 147 -3.17 21.19 8.19
N VAL A 148 -3.68 20.69 9.32
CA VAL A 148 -3.47 21.27 10.66
C VAL A 148 -2.11 20.91 11.26
N THR A 149 -1.82 19.60 11.45
CA THR A 149 -0.59 19.16 12.13
C THR A 149 0.66 19.32 11.28
N ARG A 150 0.50 19.51 9.97
CA ARG A 150 1.56 19.52 8.95
C ARG A 150 2.36 18.21 8.88
N GLY A 151 1.96 17.16 9.59
CA GLY A 151 2.61 15.86 9.58
C GLY A 151 2.29 15.06 8.31
N ILE A 152 3.21 14.17 7.95
CA ILE A 152 3.02 13.23 6.85
C ILE A 152 2.04 12.13 7.27
N CYS A 153 1.08 11.89 6.39
CA CYS A 153 0.03 10.90 6.57
C CYS A 153 -0.08 9.99 5.34
N PHE A 154 -0.62 8.80 5.54
CA PHE A 154 -1.04 7.90 4.49
C PHE A 154 -2.55 7.68 4.56
N ALA A 155 -3.17 7.51 3.40
CA ALA A 155 -4.53 7.02 3.30
C ALA A 155 -4.50 5.69 2.54
N ILE A 156 -5.17 4.66 3.03
CA ILE A 156 -5.17 3.32 2.46
C ILE A 156 -6.60 2.87 2.26
N ASP A 157 -6.95 2.61 1.00
CA ASP A 157 -8.17 1.91 0.60
C ASP A 157 -7.81 0.48 0.17
N SER A 158 -8.73 -0.47 0.32
CA SER A 158 -8.55 -1.86 -0.08
C SER A 158 -9.67 -2.31 -1.01
N THR A 159 -9.32 -3.15 -1.98
CA THR A 159 -10.27 -3.80 -2.88
C THR A 159 -9.92 -5.28 -2.98
N SER A 160 -10.89 -6.13 -2.63
CA SER A 160 -10.75 -7.58 -2.72
C SER A 160 -11.22 -8.08 -4.08
N PHE A 161 -10.39 -8.89 -4.74
CA PHE A 161 -10.76 -9.60 -5.97
C PHE A 161 -10.73 -11.11 -5.74
N SER A 162 -11.39 -11.88 -6.61
CA SER A 162 -11.40 -13.36 -6.55
C SER A 162 -10.07 -13.98 -7.02
N VAL A 163 -8.94 -13.45 -6.56
CA VAL A 163 -7.57 -13.89 -6.88
C VAL A 163 -7.02 -14.68 -5.70
N THR A 164 -6.61 -15.92 -5.91
CA THR A 164 -6.17 -16.83 -4.84
C THR A 164 -4.64 -16.94 -4.71
N GLY A 165 -3.90 -16.36 -5.66
CA GLY A 165 -2.45 -16.48 -5.75
C GLY A 165 -1.76 -15.24 -6.34
N PRO A 166 -0.42 -15.26 -6.43
CA PRO A 166 0.31 -14.18 -7.08
C PRO A 166 -0.11 -14.07 -8.55
N LEU A 167 -0.14 -12.84 -9.05
CA LEU A 167 -0.41 -12.61 -10.47
C LEU A 167 0.75 -13.10 -11.33
N SER A 168 0.42 -13.58 -12.52
CA SER A 168 1.39 -13.88 -13.55
C SER A 168 2.22 -12.65 -13.91
N SER A 169 3.43 -12.87 -14.43
CA SER A 169 4.28 -11.77 -14.90
C SER A 169 3.61 -10.91 -15.99
N ARG A 170 2.71 -11.52 -16.78
CA ARG A 170 1.92 -10.85 -17.82
C ARG A 170 0.94 -9.86 -17.19
N ILE A 171 0.13 -10.32 -16.24
CA ILE A 171 -0.86 -9.47 -15.56
C ILE A 171 -0.14 -8.41 -14.72
N SER A 172 0.84 -8.80 -13.92
CA SER A 172 1.58 -7.89 -13.03
C SER A 172 2.20 -6.70 -13.79
N LYS A 173 2.87 -6.95 -14.93
CA LYS A 173 3.44 -5.89 -15.77
C LYS A 173 2.38 -5.00 -16.42
N SER A 174 1.21 -5.55 -16.73
CA SER A 174 0.11 -4.78 -17.32
C SER A 174 -0.60 -3.90 -16.29
N VAL A 175 -0.75 -4.38 -15.06
CA VAL A 175 -1.54 -3.73 -14.01
C VAL A 175 -0.71 -2.74 -13.20
N PHE A 176 0.56 -3.07 -12.94
CA PHE A 176 1.48 -2.26 -12.15
C PHE A 176 2.62 -1.75 -13.05
N PRO A 177 2.48 -0.62 -13.73
CA PRO A 177 3.57 -0.05 -14.51
C PRO A 177 4.74 0.30 -13.57
N ASN A 178 5.93 -0.22 -13.91
CA ASN A 178 7.15 -0.21 -13.07
C ASN A 178 7.04 -1.06 -11.78
N PRO A 179 6.79 -2.38 -11.90
CA PRO A 179 6.96 -3.26 -10.77
C PRO A 179 8.47 -3.36 -10.49
N ASN A 180 8.86 -3.21 -9.23
CA ASN A 180 10.26 -3.12 -8.75
C ASN A 180 11.30 -3.89 -9.57
#